data_AF-A0A803Q108-F1
#
_entry.id   AF-A0A803Q108-F1
#
_cell.length_a   1.000
_cell.length_b   1.000
_cell.length_c   1.000
_cell.angle_alpha   90.00
_cell.angle_beta   90.00
_cell.angle_gamma   90.00
#
_symmetry.space_group_name_H-M   'P 1'
#
loop_
_entity.id
_entity.type
_entity.pdbx_description
1 polymer ?
#
loop_
_entity_poly.entity_id
_entity_poly.type
_entity_poly.pdbx_seq_one_letter_code
_entity_poly.pdbx_strand_id
1 'polypeptide(L)'
;MQVIGLFDEFEKLSNTYDPKDVTGLAVALDHLPVDVYWCIVTIVACSTKICTLISEEEKPQDLAPYSQKVHYILNKIKIQLIFCRKQIDEAESYRRLWKLFKTPTEIMEIFKALIFTKGTVHPLIDGSTNKTVQIEVLRRKNLLLYITGLDITEEDITVLKPIYEVTRKDDKFKIVWIPVVEQWTEELKKKFESIRVKMPWYVVQYFSPIAGLKFIKQEWNYKGKPTLVVLNPQGKIENYNALHLIRVWGVKAFPFNKTVEEEISKELTWIGPLVHDIHPSIPAWVKEEKYIFFYGGKDNDWIQQFTKRATQLINDPFIKDTLKIKIELFCVGKTAKGGEDHGILGKFWTGIESLFFTKAHKQAVDPVTQEIQKLLSYKNENGWAVLTKGSTVVVTGHGFTILRVLEEFDRWKDFAKDRSFEVIFKEYHSKVIQSVRHCCRLELPTVAGKAPDVMQCPECPRTMETFVSYKCCHIDGPTAGH
;
A
#
# COMPACT_ATOMS: atom_id res chain seq x y z
N MET A 1 48.96 -15.36 -0.03
CA MET A 1 48.61 -15.16 -1.45
C MET A 1 47.12 -14.97 -1.69
N GLN A 2 46.22 -15.91 -1.33
CA GLN A 2 44.77 -15.74 -1.58
C GLN A 2 44.16 -14.48 -0.95
N VAL A 3 44.53 -14.16 0.29
CA VAL A 3 44.04 -12.95 0.99
C VAL A 3 44.46 -11.67 0.27
N ILE A 4 45.71 -11.60 -0.22
CA ILE A 4 46.25 -10.45 -0.97
C ILE A 4 45.46 -10.27 -2.27
N GLY A 5 45.18 -11.34 -3.02
CA GLY A 5 44.37 -11.25 -4.23
C GLY A 5 42.94 -10.75 -3.99
N LEU A 6 42.37 -10.99 -2.81
CA LEU A 6 41.07 -10.43 -2.44
C LEU A 6 41.17 -8.94 -2.09
N PHE A 7 42.27 -8.48 -1.48
CA PHE A 7 42.49 -7.05 -1.24
C PHE A 7 42.57 -6.26 -2.55
N ASP A 8 43.28 -6.78 -3.57
CA ASP A 8 43.32 -6.17 -4.90
C ASP A 8 41.92 -6.08 -5.52
N GLU A 9 41.04 -7.04 -5.25
CA GLU A 9 39.67 -7.01 -5.71
C GLU A 9 38.86 -5.91 -5.02
N PHE A 10 38.98 -5.77 -3.70
CA PHE A 10 38.34 -4.69 -2.95
C PHE A 10 38.81 -3.30 -3.40
N GLU A 11 40.09 -3.14 -3.69
CA GLU A 11 40.64 -1.89 -4.22
C GLU A 11 40.05 -1.55 -5.61
N LYS A 12 39.94 -2.54 -6.50
CA LYS A 12 39.27 -2.36 -7.79
C LYS A 12 37.80 -1.94 -7.62
N LEU A 13 37.10 -2.54 -6.66
CA LEU A 13 35.71 -2.20 -6.36
C LEU A 13 35.60 -0.78 -5.77
N SER A 14 36.49 -0.37 -4.87
CA SER A 14 36.49 0.99 -4.29
C SER A 14 36.80 2.08 -5.30
N ASN A 15 37.58 1.77 -6.33
CA ASN A 15 37.85 2.70 -7.43
C ASN A 15 36.64 2.87 -8.38
N THR A 16 35.73 1.89 -8.40
CA THR A 16 34.60 1.86 -9.34
C THR A 16 33.27 2.30 -8.70
N TYR A 17 33.08 2.01 -7.41
CA TYR A 17 31.83 2.23 -6.69
C TYR A 17 32.05 3.12 -5.47
N ASP A 18 31.14 4.08 -5.25
CA ASP A 18 31.13 4.88 -4.03
C ASP A 18 30.77 3.98 -2.83
N PRO A 19 31.61 3.91 -1.77
CA PRO A 19 31.31 3.17 -0.55
C PRO A 19 29.98 3.57 0.12
N LYS A 20 29.44 4.76 -0.16
CA LYS A 20 28.11 5.19 0.32
C LYS A 20 26.97 4.39 -0.32
N ASP A 21 27.14 3.97 -1.58
CA ASP A 21 26.14 3.19 -2.32
C ASP A 21 26.23 1.69 -2.00
N VAL A 22 27.39 1.23 -1.53
CA VAL A 22 27.72 -0.17 -1.24
C VAL A 22 28.25 -0.27 0.19
N THR A 23 27.36 -0.36 1.18
CA THR A 23 27.74 -0.36 2.60
C THR A 23 28.67 -1.52 2.98
N GLY A 24 28.56 -2.66 2.29
CA GLY A 24 29.48 -3.79 2.46
C GLY A 24 30.92 -3.42 2.13
N LEU A 25 31.11 -2.57 1.11
CA LEU A 25 32.42 -2.11 0.67
C LEU A 25 33.00 -1.14 1.70
N ALA A 26 32.18 -0.23 2.26
CA ALA A 26 32.62 0.65 3.35
C ALA A 26 33.12 -0.15 4.57
N VAL A 27 32.38 -1.19 5.00
CA VAL A 27 32.77 -2.06 6.11
C VAL A 27 34.04 -2.85 5.79
N ALA A 28 34.19 -3.33 4.55
CA ALA A 28 35.39 -4.06 4.14
C ALA A 28 36.63 -3.14 4.14
N LEU A 29 36.50 -1.92 3.63
CA LEU A 29 37.60 -0.93 3.59
C LEU A 29 38.03 -0.48 4.99
N ASP A 30 37.10 -0.35 5.94
CA ASP A 30 37.41 0.01 7.33
C ASP A 30 38.21 -1.08 8.05
N HIS A 31 37.92 -2.35 7.77
CA HIS A 31 38.62 -3.49 8.37
C HIS A 31 39.91 -3.90 7.63
N LEU A 32 40.08 -3.47 6.38
CA LEU A 32 41.20 -3.86 5.52
C LEU A 32 42.58 -3.63 6.16
N PRO A 33 42.87 -2.48 6.82
CA PRO A 33 44.19 -2.24 7.40
C PRO A 33 44.57 -3.25 8.48
N VAL A 34 43.60 -3.68 9.29
CA VAL A 34 43.80 -4.69 10.34
C VAL A 34 44.07 -6.05 9.73
N ASP A 35 43.32 -6.42 8.68
CA ASP A 35 43.48 -7.69 7.99
C ASP A 35 44.83 -7.75 7.22
N VAL A 36 45.27 -6.63 6.63
CA VAL A 36 46.60 -6.47 6.01
C VAL A 36 47.71 -6.62 7.04
N TYR A 37 47.59 -5.98 8.22
CA TYR A 37 48.55 -6.11 9.31
C TYR A 37 48.79 -7.58 9.69
N TRP A 38 47.71 -8.34 9.92
CA TRP A 38 47.82 -9.76 10.27
C TRP A 38 48.44 -10.61 9.15
N CYS A 39 48.22 -10.24 7.89
CA CYS A 39 48.88 -10.89 6.75
C CYS A 39 50.39 -10.62 6.75
N ILE A 40 50.81 -9.37 6.95
CA ILE A 40 52.23 -8.99 7.02
C ILE A 40 52.91 -9.73 8.19
N VAL A 41 52.31 -9.69 9.38
CA VAL A 41 52.84 -10.38 10.57
C VAL A 41 53.00 -11.88 10.31
N THR A 42 52.04 -12.51 9.63
CA THR A 42 52.13 -13.93 9.29
C THR A 42 53.25 -14.22 8.29
N ILE A 43 53.42 -13.37 7.27
CA ILE A 43 54.52 -13.49 6.30
C ILE A 43 55.88 -13.37 7.01
N VAL A 44 56.01 -12.39 7.90
CA VAL A 44 57.23 -12.21 8.70
C VAL A 44 57.49 -13.44 9.57
N ALA A 45 56.49 -13.95 10.29
CA ALA A 45 56.62 -15.16 11.11
C ALA A 45 57.04 -16.38 10.29
N CYS A 46 56.47 -16.57 9.10
CA CYS A 46 56.89 -17.63 8.18
C CYS A 46 58.33 -17.44 7.70
N SER A 47 58.71 -16.21 7.33
CA SER A 47 60.08 -15.89 6.90
C SER A 47 61.09 -16.16 8.02
N THR A 48 60.78 -15.77 9.26
CA THR A 48 61.63 -16.05 10.43
C THR A 48 61.80 -17.54 10.65
N LYS A 49 60.73 -18.34 10.52
CA LYS A 49 60.80 -19.80 10.61
C LYS A 49 61.65 -20.43 9.50
N ILE A 50 61.56 -19.92 8.28
CA ILE A 50 62.41 -20.38 7.17
C ILE A 50 63.89 -20.05 7.46
N CYS A 51 64.19 -18.82 7.91
CA CYS A 51 65.56 -18.44 8.24
C CYS A 51 66.16 -19.30 9.36
N THR A 52 65.39 -19.60 10.42
CA THR A 52 65.87 -20.47 11.51
C THR A 52 66.12 -21.91 11.08
N LEU A 53 65.28 -22.45 10.18
CA LEU A 53 65.49 -23.76 9.58
C LEU A 53 66.75 -23.82 8.70
N ILE A 54 67.11 -22.72 8.04
CA ILE A 54 68.32 -22.62 7.22
C ILE A 54 69.58 -22.45 8.09
N SER A 55 69.48 -21.78 9.23
CA SER A 55 70.62 -21.48 10.10
C SER A 55 70.96 -22.56 11.12
N GLU A 56 70.36 -23.76 11.04
CA GLU A 56 70.52 -24.89 11.97
C GLU A 56 70.22 -24.56 13.46
N GLU A 57 69.52 -23.46 13.73
CA GLU A 57 69.07 -23.08 15.07
C GLU A 57 67.67 -23.65 15.34
N GLU A 58 67.57 -24.72 16.14
CA GLU A 58 66.28 -25.28 16.54
C GLU A 58 65.58 -24.39 17.59
N LYS A 59 64.82 -23.40 17.11
CA LYS A 59 63.80 -22.72 17.93
C LYS A 59 62.38 -23.14 17.51
N PRO A 60 61.54 -23.62 18.44
CA PRO A 60 60.15 -23.93 18.17
C PRO A 60 59.32 -22.64 18.10
N GLN A 61 59.25 -22.02 16.92
CA GLN A 61 58.26 -20.97 16.65
C GLN A 61 56.97 -21.62 16.14
N ASP A 62 55.91 -21.56 16.95
CA ASP A 62 54.59 -22.09 16.59
C ASP A 62 53.86 -21.14 15.63
N LEU A 63 53.54 -21.65 14.44
CA LEU A 63 52.82 -20.92 13.39
C LEU A 63 51.30 -21.15 13.44
N ALA A 64 50.80 -22.05 14.30
CA ALA A 64 49.40 -22.39 14.38
C ALA A 64 48.48 -21.18 14.65
N PRO A 65 48.80 -20.23 15.56
CA PRO A 65 47.96 -19.07 15.80
C PRO A 65 47.81 -18.16 14.57
N TYR A 66 48.90 -17.98 13.80
CA TYR A 66 48.89 -17.17 12.59
C TYR A 66 48.11 -17.84 11.46
N SER A 67 48.26 -19.16 11.32
CA SER A 67 47.47 -19.96 10.36
C SER A 67 45.97 -19.84 10.63
N GLN A 68 45.55 -20.03 11.88
CA GLN A 68 44.15 -19.86 12.30
C GLN A 68 43.65 -18.44 12.02
N LYS A 69 44.45 -17.43 12.34
CA LYS A 69 44.09 -16.03 12.12
C LYS A 69 43.92 -15.70 10.64
N VAL A 70 44.85 -16.12 9.78
CA VAL A 70 44.78 -15.90 8.32
C VAL A 70 43.60 -16.67 7.72
N HIS A 71 43.32 -17.88 8.19
CA HIS A 71 42.16 -18.64 7.73
C HIS A 71 40.84 -17.96 8.09
N TYR A 72 40.72 -17.44 9.31
CA TYR A 72 39.58 -16.64 9.74
C TYR A 72 39.40 -15.39 8.86
N ILE A 73 40.49 -14.64 8.62
CA ILE A 73 40.49 -13.45 7.77
C ILE A 73 40.04 -13.81 6.36
N LEU A 74 40.57 -14.88 5.76
CA LEU A 74 40.20 -15.34 4.43
C LEU A 74 38.69 -15.62 4.32
N ASN A 75 38.11 -16.32 5.30
CA ASN A 75 36.68 -16.63 5.28
C ASN A 75 35.82 -15.38 5.47
N LYS A 76 36.21 -14.50 6.40
CA LYS A 76 35.54 -13.21 6.63
C LYS A 76 35.51 -12.35 5.37
N ILE A 77 36.66 -12.18 4.71
CA ILE A 77 36.80 -11.37 3.48
C ILE A 77 35.98 -11.98 2.33
N LYS A 78 35.98 -13.31 2.17
CA LYS A 78 35.14 -13.99 1.16
C LYS A 78 33.65 -13.70 1.37
N ILE A 79 33.17 -13.78 2.61
CA ILE A 79 31.77 -13.47 2.94
C ILE A 79 31.45 -12.00 2.63
N GLN A 80 32.34 -11.08 3.04
CA GLN A 80 32.17 -9.65 2.74
C GLN A 80 32.15 -9.38 1.23
N LEU A 81 33.00 -10.06 0.44
CA LEU A 81 33.05 -9.88 -1.00
C LEU A 81 31.76 -10.36 -1.68
N ILE A 82 31.21 -11.50 -1.25
CA ILE A 82 29.90 -11.99 -1.71
C ILE A 82 28.81 -10.94 -1.44
N PHE A 83 28.81 -10.38 -0.23
CA PHE A 83 27.86 -9.33 0.15
C PHE A 83 28.03 -8.05 -0.69
N CYS A 84 29.26 -7.61 -0.94
CA CYS A 84 29.55 -6.44 -1.79
C CYS A 84 29.07 -6.65 -3.23
N ARG A 85 29.38 -7.81 -3.82
CA ARG A 85 28.93 -8.15 -5.19
C ARG A 85 27.41 -8.11 -5.30
N LYS A 86 26.69 -8.67 -4.31
CA LYS A 86 25.23 -8.60 -4.26
C LYS A 86 24.71 -7.15 -4.24
N GLN A 87 25.29 -6.29 -3.39
CA GLN A 87 24.89 -4.88 -3.32
C GLN A 87 25.20 -4.10 -4.61
N ILE A 88 26.32 -4.41 -5.26
CA ILE A 88 26.68 -3.86 -6.56
C ILE A 88 25.65 -4.24 -7.61
N ASP A 89 25.28 -5.53 -7.69
CA ASP A 89 24.24 -6.00 -8.62
C ASP A 89 22.89 -5.30 -8.40
N GLU A 90 22.50 -5.10 -7.13
CA GLU A 90 21.30 -4.33 -6.76
C GLU A 90 21.40 -2.86 -7.18
N ALA A 91 22.54 -2.21 -6.95
CA ALA A 91 22.77 -0.82 -7.33
C ALA A 91 22.81 -0.61 -8.85
N GLU A 92 23.45 -1.51 -9.59
CA GLU A 92 23.44 -1.50 -11.05
C GLU A 92 22.04 -1.72 -11.63
N SER A 93 21.29 -2.68 -11.07
CA SER A 93 19.91 -2.95 -11.48
C SER A 93 19.01 -1.75 -11.26
N TYR A 94 19.15 -1.09 -10.10
CA TYR A 94 18.45 0.17 -9.79
C TYR A 94 18.83 1.27 -10.79
N ARG A 95 20.13 1.51 -11.03
CA ARG A 95 20.61 2.53 -11.99
C ARG A 95 20.13 2.23 -13.42
N ARG A 96 20.10 0.96 -13.82
CA ARG A 96 19.58 0.52 -15.12
C ARG A 96 18.09 0.85 -15.25
N LEU A 97 17.28 0.45 -14.28
CA LEU A 97 15.84 0.73 -14.29
C LEU A 97 15.56 2.23 -14.34
N TRP A 98 16.27 3.01 -13.53
CA TRP A 98 16.14 4.47 -13.52
C TRP A 98 16.41 5.09 -14.89
N LYS A 99 17.41 4.60 -15.63
CA LYS A 99 17.66 5.02 -17.02
C LYS A 99 16.52 4.61 -17.96
N LEU A 100 16.05 3.37 -17.87
CA LEU A 100 14.99 2.84 -18.75
C LEU A 100 13.67 3.60 -18.58
N PHE A 101 13.31 4.02 -17.37
CA PHE A 101 12.10 4.82 -17.14
C PHE A 101 12.22 6.28 -17.59
N LYS A 102 13.44 6.79 -17.82
CA LYS A 102 13.66 8.15 -18.33
C LYS A 102 13.66 8.26 -19.85
N THR A 103 13.94 7.17 -20.55
CA THR A 103 13.93 7.12 -22.00
C THR A 103 12.71 6.35 -22.50
N PRO A 104 12.10 6.73 -23.64
CA PRO A 104 11.07 5.91 -24.28
C PRO A 104 11.66 4.52 -24.56
N THR A 105 11.17 3.51 -23.85
CA THR A 105 11.72 2.15 -23.88
C THR A 105 10.57 1.19 -24.12
N GLU A 106 10.75 0.21 -25.00
CA GLU A 106 9.72 -0.80 -25.24
C GLU A 106 9.39 -1.56 -23.94
N ILE A 107 8.10 -1.77 -23.68
CA ILE A 107 7.61 -2.24 -22.40
C ILE A 107 8.15 -3.61 -21.96
N MET A 108 8.46 -4.51 -22.88
CA MET A 108 9.07 -5.80 -22.52
C MET A 108 10.47 -5.61 -21.94
N GLU A 109 11.25 -4.64 -22.41
CA GLU A 109 12.60 -4.39 -21.89
C GLU A 109 12.56 -3.83 -20.47
N ILE A 110 11.59 -2.95 -20.18
CA ILE A 110 11.31 -2.51 -18.82
C ILE A 110 10.88 -3.68 -17.95
N PHE A 111 9.91 -4.48 -18.42
CA PHE A 111 9.40 -5.63 -17.69
C PHE A 111 10.52 -6.63 -17.36
N LYS A 112 11.37 -6.99 -18.34
CA LYS A 112 12.51 -7.89 -18.13
C LYS A 112 13.49 -7.32 -17.11
N ALA A 113 13.83 -6.04 -17.21
CA ALA A 113 14.75 -5.38 -16.27
C ALA A 113 14.17 -5.27 -14.86
N LEU A 114 12.84 -5.19 -14.72
CA LEU A 114 12.16 -5.10 -13.44
C LEU A 114 12.11 -6.44 -12.73
N ILE A 115 11.92 -7.53 -13.47
CA ILE A 115 11.68 -8.87 -12.91
C ILE A 115 12.95 -9.68 -12.80
N PHE A 116 13.70 -9.83 -13.89
CA PHE A 116 14.77 -10.83 -13.98
C PHE A 116 16.15 -10.23 -13.72
N THR A 117 16.96 -10.94 -12.95
CA THR A 117 18.38 -10.63 -12.82
C THR A 117 19.11 -11.00 -14.12
N LYS A 118 20.29 -10.39 -14.38
CA LYS A 118 21.00 -10.51 -15.66
C LYS A 118 21.15 -11.99 -16.07
N GLY A 119 20.60 -12.35 -17.23
CA GLY A 119 20.88 -13.63 -17.92
C GLY A 119 19.77 -14.69 -17.89
N THR A 120 18.71 -14.54 -17.09
CA THR A 120 17.68 -15.60 -16.97
C THR A 120 16.25 -15.06 -17.13
N VAL A 121 15.84 -14.88 -18.38
CA VAL A 121 14.45 -14.54 -18.71
C VAL A 121 13.60 -15.80 -18.61
N HIS A 122 12.59 -15.80 -17.74
CA HIS A 122 11.66 -16.92 -17.59
C HIS A 122 10.32 -16.64 -18.31
N PRO A 123 9.64 -17.67 -18.83
CA PRO A 123 8.29 -17.51 -19.37
C PRO A 123 7.30 -17.12 -18.27
N LEU A 124 6.15 -16.62 -18.70
CA LEU A 124 5.01 -16.35 -17.82
C LEU A 124 4.08 -17.56 -17.80
N ILE A 125 3.24 -17.65 -16.78
CA ILE A 125 2.10 -18.56 -16.79
C ILE A 125 0.86 -17.76 -17.18
N ASP A 126 0.12 -18.22 -18.17
CA ASP A 126 -1.23 -17.75 -18.42
C ASP A 126 -2.19 -18.45 -17.46
N GLY A 127 -2.70 -17.74 -16.46
CA GLY A 127 -3.61 -18.29 -15.45
C GLY A 127 -4.94 -18.80 -15.99
N SER A 128 -5.37 -18.35 -17.18
CA SER A 128 -6.62 -18.80 -17.80
C SER A 128 -6.49 -20.19 -18.44
N THR A 129 -5.33 -20.50 -19.01
CA THR A 129 -5.05 -21.78 -19.68
C THR A 129 -4.13 -22.69 -18.87
N ASN A 130 -3.52 -22.16 -17.80
CA ASN A 130 -2.47 -22.76 -17.00
C ASN A 130 -1.26 -23.24 -17.84
N LYS A 131 -0.98 -22.55 -18.94
CA LYS A 131 0.16 -22.86 -19.83
C LYS A 131 1.27 -21.83 -19.67
N THR A 132 2.49 -22.28 -19.90
CA THR A 132 3.65 -21.39 -20.01
C THR A 132 3.61 -20.67 -21.36
N VAL A 133 3.82 -19.35 -21.32
CA VAL A 133 3.81 -18.46 -22.49
C VAL A 133 5.05 -17.58 -22.47
N GLN A 134 5.55 -17.26 -23.65
CA GLN A 134 6.71 -16.38 -23.80
C GLN A 134 6.32 -14.92 -23.53
N ILE A 135 7.28 -14.08 -23.13
CA ILE A 135 7.02 -12.68 -22.72
C ILE A 135 6.53 -11.83 -23.90
N GLU A 136 6.73 -12.27 -25.14
CA GLU A 136 6.27 -11.63 -26.36
C GLU A 136 4.76 -11.35 -26.38
N VAL A 137 3.97 -12.07 -25.58
CA VAL A 137 2.53 -11.78 -25.39
C VAL A 137 2.26 -10.38 -24.82
N LEU A 138 3.25 -9.78 -24.17
CA LEU A 138 3.20 -8.42 -23.59
C LEU A 138 3.64 -7.32 -24.57
N ARG A 139 4.16 -7.69 -25.74
CA ARG A 139 4.74 -6.75 -26.72
C ARG A 139 3.71 -5.70 -27.14
N ARG A 140 4.10 -4.42 -27.06
CA ARG A 140 3.25 -3.26 -27.44
C ARG A 140 1.89 -3.21 -26.72
N LYS A 141 1.76 -3.84 -25.54
CA LYS A 141 0.54 -3.79 -24.71
C LYS A 141 0.68 -2.75 -23.59
N ASN A 142 -0.45 -2.30 -23.06
CA ASN A 142 -0.47 -1.64 -21.76
C ASN A 142 -0.43 -2.72 -20.67
N LEU A 143 0.44 -2.56 -19.67
CA LEU A 143 0.58 -3.53 -18.58
C LEU A 143 -0.03 -2.99 -17.29
N LEU A 144 -0.86 -3.81 -16.67
CA LEU A 144 -1.37 -3.66 -15.32
C LEU A 144 -0.55 -4.59 -14.42
N LEU A 145 0.53 -4.07 -13.84
CA LEU A 145 1.44 -4.81 -12.98
C LEU A 145 0.86 -4.92 -11.57
N TYR A 146 0.32 -6.09 -11.24
CA TYR A 146 -0.23 -6.38 -9.92
C TYR A 146 0.89 -6.89 -9.01
N ILE A 147 1.40 -6.01 -8.14
CA ILE A 147 2.59 -6.24 -7.32
C ILE A 147 2.15 -6.46 -5.88
N THR A 148 2.44 -7.63 -5.34
CA THR A 148 2.00 -8.01 -3.99
C THR A 148 3.02 -8.91 -3.29
N GLY A 149 2.95 -8.99 -1.96
CA GLY A 149 3.46 -10.15 -1.24
C GLY A 149 2.59 -11.40 -1.49
N LEU A 150 2.76 -12.43 -0.67
CA LEU A 150 1.90 -13.63 -0.72
C LEU A 150 0.68 -13.54 0.22
N ASP A 151 0.52 -12.45 0.98
CA ASP A 151 -0.63 -12.21 1.86
C ASP A 151 -1.76 -11.51 1.10
N ILE A 152 -2.30 -12.20 0.09
CA ILE A 152 -3.37 -11.69 -0.77
C ILE A 152 -4.71 -12.22 -0.27
N THR A 153 -5.67 -11.33 -0.04
CA THR A 153 -7.02 -11.72 0.37
C THR A 153 -7.88 -12.11 -0.84
N GLU A 154 -8.95 -12.87 -0.62
CA GLU A 154 -9.90 -13.18 -1.72
C GLU A 154 -10.61 -11.94 -2.25
N GLU A 155 -10.80 -10.93 -1.40
CA GLU A 155 -11.36 -9.64 -1.79
C GLU A 155 -10.45 -8.91 -2.78
N ASP A 156 -9.14 -8.90 -2.54
CA ASP A 156 -8.16 -8.28 -3.46
C ASP A 156 -8.21 -8.91 -4.85
N ILE A 157 -8.36 -10.24 -4.94
CA ILE A 157 -8.50 -10.96 -6.22
C ILE A 157 -9.85 -10.65 -6.88
N THR A 158 -10.92 -10.63 -6.10
CA THR A 158 -12.29 -10.46 -6.61
C THR A 158 -12.49 -9.08 -7.24
N VAL A 159 -11.88 -8.04 -6.65
CA VAL A 159 -11.92 -6.65 -7.17
C VAL A 159 -11.30 -6.54 -8.57
N LEU A 160 -10.33 -7.41 -8.93
CA LEU A 160 -9.69 -7.40 -10.24
C LEU A 160 -10.44 -8.20 -11.31
N LYS A 161 -11.35 -9.12 -10.96
CA LYS A 161 -12.06 -9.97 -11.93
C LYS A 161 -12.84 -9.17 -12.98
N PRO A 162 -13.63 -8.13 -12.63
CA PRO A 162 -14.32 -7.32 -13.64
C PRO A 162 -13.36 -6.61 -14.60
N ILE A 163 -12.19 -6.17 -14.08
CA ILE A 163 -11.16 -5.52 -14.89
C ILE A 163 -10.51 -6.52 -15.85
N TYR A 164 -10.25 -7.74 -15.38
CA TYR A 164 -9.76 -8.83 -16.21
C TYR A 164 -10.71 -9.11 -17.39
N GLU A 165 -12.02 -9.15 -17.16
CA GLU A 165 -13.00 -9.38 -18.23
C GLU A 165 -12.97 -8.30 -19.32
N VAL A 166 -12.74 -7.04 -18.95
CA VAL A 166 -12.59 -5.93 -19.92
C VAL A 166 -11.27 -6.06 -20.68
N THR A 167 -10.16 -6.24 -19.98
CA THR A 167 -8.82 -6.37 -20.59
C THR A 167 -8.65 -7.62 -21.45
N ARG A 168 -9.35 -8.70 -21.13
CA ARG A 168 -9.39 -9.92 -21.95
C ARG A 168 -10.03 -9.66 -23.32
N LYS A 169 -11.05 -8.79 -23.38
CA LYS A 169 -11.73 -8.39 -24.62
C LYS A 169 -10.93 -7.33 -25.38
N ASP A 170 -10.41 -6.33 -24.68
CA ASP A 170 -9.55 -5.28 -25.23
C ASP A 170 -8.08 -5.69 -25.16
N ASP A 171 -7.67 -6.63 -26.03
CA ASP A 171 -6.35 -7.27 -26.10
C ASP A 171 -5.15 -6.29 -26.05
N LYS A 172 -5.38 -4.98 -26.11
CA LYS A 172 -4.40 -3.91 -25.82
C LYS A 172 -3.90 -3.88 -24.38
N PHE A 173 -4.60 -4.49 -23.41
CA PHE A 173 -4.23 -4.48 -22.00
C PHE A 173 -3.95 -5.88 -21.46
N LYS A 174 -2.97 -6.01 -20.57
CA LYS A 174 -2.62 -7.28 -19.92
C LYS A 174 -2.37 -7.07 -18.43
N ILE A 175 -3.04 -7.85 -17.59
CA ILE A 175 -2.77 -7.90 -16.15
C ILE A 175 -1.67 -8.94 -15.91
N VAL A 176 -0.64 -8.57 -15.14
CA VAL A 176 0.48 -9.46 -14.80
C VAL A 176 0.72 -9.41 -13.28
N TRP A 177 0.58 -10.55 -12.61
CA TRP A 177 0.90 -10.68 -11.20
C TRP A 177 2.40 -10.90 -10.97
N ILE A 178 2.98 -10.08 -10.11
CA ILE A 178 4.39 -10.08 -9.72
C ILE A 178 4.46 -10.34 -8.20
N PRO A 179 4.82 -11.56 -7.77
CA PRO A 179 5.03 -11.86 -6.36
C PRO A 179 6.35 -11.23 -5.88
N VAL A 180 6.30 -10.47 -4.79
CA VAL A 180 7.46 -9.86 -4.15
C VAL A 180 7.84 -10.67 -2.91
N VAL A 181 8.88 -11.49 -3.05
CA VAL A 181 9.42 -12.36 -1.99
C VAL A 181 10.95 -12.23 -1.99
N GLU A 182 11.53 -11.87 -0.85
CA GLU A 182 12.99 -11.69 -0.72
C GLU A 182 13.74 -13.00 -0.54
N GLN A 183 13.11 -13.99 0.09
CA GLN A 183 13.69 -15.30 0.33
C GLN A 183 12.60 -16.34 0.15
N TRP A 184 12.76 -17.19 -0.87
CA TRP A 184 11.81 -18.26 -1.17
C TRP A 184 12.11 -19.49 -0.34
N THR A 185 11.07 -20.02 0.33
CA THR A 185 11.09 -21.35 0.96
C THR A 185 10.09 -22.27 0.27
N GLU A 186 10.15 -23.58 0.54
CA GLU A 186 9.20 -24.54 -0.04
C GLU A 186 7.75 -24.28 0.43
N GLU A 187 7.55 -23.79 1.66
CA GLU A 187 6.23 -23.37 2.14
C GLU A 187 5.68 -22.18 1.35
N LEU A 188 6.53 -21.18 1.07
CA LEU A 188 6.14 -20.01 0.28
C LEU A 188 5.84 -20.37 -1.17
N LYS A 189 6.57 -21.33 -1.75
CA LYS A 189 6.24 -21.87 -3.09
C LYS A 189 4.87 -22.56 -3.11
N LYS A 190 4.56 -23.39 -2.11
CA LYS A 190 3.22 -24.00 -1.97
C LYS A 190 2.12 -22.94 -1.82
N LYS A 191 2.37 -21.88 -1.05
CA LYS A 191 1.44 -20.75 -0.91
C LYS A 191 1.27 -19.97 -2.21
N PHE A 192 2.34 -19.76 -2.98
CA PHE A 192 2.28 -19.17 -4.32
C PHE A 192 1.37 -19.99 -5.24
N GLU A 193 1.52 -21.32 -5.26
CA GLU A 193 0.69 -22.21 -6.07
C GLU A 193 -0.80 -22.14 -5.68
N SER A 194 -1.13 -22.12 -4.39
CA SER A 194 -2.52 -22.05 -3.94
C SER A 194 -3.20 -20.73 -4.29
N ILE A 195 -2.44 -19.64 -4.34
CA ILE A 195 -2.93 -18.31 -4.71
C ILE A 195 -3.06 -18.18 -6.23
N ARG A 196 -2.06 -18.61 -7.00
CA ARG A 196 -2.02 -18.40 -8.46
C ARG A 196 -3.20 -19.06 -9.17
N VAL A 197 -3.67 -20.21 -8.68
CA VAL A 197 -4.81 -20.95 -9.26
C VAL A 197 -6.10 -20.15 -9.22
N LYS A 198 -6.22 -19.16 -8.31
CA LYS A 198 -7.39 -18.28 -8.21
C LYS A 198 -7.35 -17.12 -9.21
N MET A 199 -6.25 -16.95 -9.96
CA MET A 199 -6.00 -15.80 -10.83
C MET A 199 -6.04 -16.20 -12.31
N PRO A 200 -6.95 -15.62 -13.13
CA PRO A 200 -7.05 -15.95 -14.55
C PRO A 200 -6.08 -15.16 -15.45
N TRP A 201 -5.30 -14.23 -14.89
CA TRP A 201 -4.35 -13.38 -15.63
C TRP A 201 -2.93 -13.96 -15.66
N TYR A 202 -1.98 -13.23 -16.26
CA TYR A 202 -0.60 -13.69 -16.37
C TYR A 202 0.11 -13.64 -15.01
N VAL A 203 0.96 -14.62 -14.76
CA VAL A 203 1.70 -14.77 -13.49
C VAL A 203 3.19 -14.91 -13.78
N VAL A 204 4.00 -14.14 -13.05
CA VAL A 204 5.45 -14.32 -13.01
C VAL A 204 5.78 -15.51 -12.11
N GLN A 205 6.33 -16.57 -12.69
CA GLN A 205 6.92 -17.68 -11.94
C GLN A 205 8.44 -17.51 -11.89
N TYR A 206 8.91 -16.77 -10.88
CA TYR A 206 10.33 -16.50 -10.67
C TYR A 206 10.66 -16.60 -9.18
N PHE A 207 11.32 -17.70 -8.79
CA PHE A 207 11.64 -18.01 -7.38
C PHE A 207 12.98 -17.41 -6.94
N SER A 208 13.18 -16.14 -7.26
CA SER A 208 14.30 -15.32 -6.82
C SER A 208 13.81 -13.90 -6.60
N PRO A 209 14.51 -13.09 -5.79
CA PRO A 209 14.17 -11.68 -5.65
C PRO A 209 14.15 -11.00 -7.02
N ILE A 210 13.11 -10.24 -7.29
CA ILE A 210 13.02 -9.47 -8.53
C ILE A 210 14.16 -8.44 -8.61
N ALA A 211 14.71 -8.24 -9.79
CA ALA A 211 15.83 -7.30 -9.99
C ALA A 211 15.47 -5.86 -9.58
N GLY A 212 14.21 -5.47 -9.76
CA GLY A 212 13.70 -4.16 -9.43
C GLY A 212 13.23 -3.96 -8.00
N LEU A 213 13.51 -4.89 -7.07
CA LEU A 213 12.99 -4.82 -5.69
C LEU A 213 13.29 -3.48 -5.01
N LYS A 214 14.56 -3.04 -5.05
CA LYS A 214 14.99 -1.76 -4.47
C LYS A 214 14.30 -0.58 -5.17
N PHE A 215 14.17 -0.64 -6.49
CA PHE A 215 13.52 0.39 -7.30
C PHE A 215 12.04 0.55 -6.95
N ILE A 216 11.26 -0.53 -6.88
CA ILE A 216 9.84 -0.44 -6.54
C ILE A 216 9.63 0.03 -5.10
N LYS A 217 10.51 -0.35 -4.16
CA LYS A 217 10.42 0.11 -2.76
C LYS A 217 10.68 1.61 -2.64
N GLN A 218 11.65 2.14 -3.40
CA GLN A 218 12.07 3.54 -3.31
C GLN A 218 11.26 4.47 -4.23
N GLU A 219 11.18 4.15 -5.52
CA GLU A 219 10.56 5.02 -6.53
C GLU A 219 9.04 4.86 -6.58
N TRP A 220 8.53 3.65 -6.36
CA TRP A 220 7.09 3.37 -6.35
C TRP A 220 6.52 3.33 -4.93
N ASN A 221 7.36 3.56 -3.91
CA ASN A 221 6.98 3.56 -2.51
C ASN A 221 6.26 2.28 -2.08
N TYR A 222 6.65 1.13 -2.64
CA TYR A 222 6.07 -0.17 -2.30
C TYR A 222 6.46 -0.60 -0.89
N LYS A 223 5.45 -0.73 -0.01
CA LYS A 223 5.62 -1.10 1.42
C LYS A 223 4.98 -2.45 1.79
N GLY A 224 4.78 -3.34 0.81
CA GLY A 224 4.23 -4.69 1.02
C GLY A 224 2.72 -4.84 0.82
N LYS A 225 1.96 -3.73 0.72
CA LYS A 225 0.55 -3.77 0.36
C LYS A 225 0.37 -4.01 -1.15
N PRO A 226 -0.72 -4.70 -1.56
CA PRO A 226 -1.06 -4.84 -2.97
C PRO A 226 -1.06 -3.49 -3.69
N THR A 227 -0.41 -3.44 -4.85
CA THR A 227 -0.27 -2.23 -5.68
C THR A 227 -0.49 -2.62 -7.14
N LEU A 228 -1.22 -1.82 -7.91
CA LEU A 228 -1.42 -2.05 -9.33
C LEU A 228 -0.84 -0.89 -10.15
N VAL A 229 0.35 -1.07 -10.71
CA VAL A 229 1.03 -0.06 -11.53
C VAL A 229 0.60 -0.19 -12.98
N VAL A 230 0.26 0.92 -13.63
CA VAL A 230 -0.17 0.95 -15.04
C VAL A 230 0.95 1.52 -15.90
N LEU A 231 1.37 0.77 -16.90
CA LEU A 231 2.41 1.13 -17.86
C LEU A 231 1.85 1.13 -19.28
N ASN A 232 2.22 2.12 -20.09
CA ASN A 232 1.89 2.16 -21.51
C ASN A 232 2.92 1.39 -22.38
N PRO A 233 2.67 1.14 -23.67
CA PRO A 233 3.59 0.39 -24.54
C PRO A 233 5.01 0.95 -24.66
N GLN A 234 5.20 2.26 -24.37
CA GLN A 234 6.47 2.97 -24.38
C GLN A 234 7.15 2.97 -22.99
N GLY A 235 6.65 2.14 -22.07
CA GLY A 235 7.27 1.94 -20.77
C GLY A 235 7.07 3.09 -19.78
N LYS A 236 6.23 4.07 -20.11
CA LYS A 236 5.89 5.18 -19.22
C LYS A 236 4.82 4.74 -18.22
N ILE A 237 5.00 5.16 -16.98
CA ILE A 237 4.03 4.96 -15.90
C ILE A 237 2.86 5.93 -16.10
N GLU A 238 1.67 5.38 -16.29
CA GLU A 238 0.41 6.14 -16.38
C GLU A 238 -0.27 6.24 -15.02
N ASN A 239 -0.05 5.27 -14.11
CA ASN A 239 -0.56 5.29 -12.74
C ASN A 239 0.32 4.45 -11.81
N TYR A 240 0.66 4.99 -10.64
CA TYR A 240 1.47 4.29 -9.64
C TYR A 240 0.67 3.32 -8.77
N ASN A 241 -0.65 3.51 -8.61
CA ASN A 241 -1.50 2.57 -7.91
C ASN A 241 -2.98 2.69 -8.31
N ALA A 242 -3.37 2.00 -9.40
CA ALA A 242 -4.73 1.98 -9.89
C ALA A 242 -5.72 1.20 -8.99
N LEU A 243 -5.27 0.45 -7.97
CA LEU A 243 -6.19 -0.24 -7.05
C LEU A 243 -7.13 0.72 -6.32
N HIS A 244 -6.66 1.94 -6.04
CA HIS A 244 -7.50 2.95 -5.40
C HIS A 244 -8.68 3.34 -6.29
N LEU A 245 -8.42 3.50 -7.60
CA LEU A 245 -9.46 3.77 -8.58
C LEU A 245 -10.42 2.58 -8.75
N ILE A 246 -9.87 1.36 -8.84
CA ILE A 246 -10.68 0.15 -9.02
C ILE A 246 -11.59 -0.09 -7.82
N ARG A 247 -11.12 0.10 -6.60
CA ARG A 247 -11.91 -0.14 -5.37
C ARG A 247 -13.12 0.78 -5.23
N VAL A 248 -13.09 1.95 -5.85
CA VAL A 248 -14.15 2.96 -5.71
C VAL A 248 -15.01 3.05 -6.98
N TRP A 249 -14.40 3.02 -8.17
CA TRP A 249 -15.10 3.24 -9.44
C TRP A 249 -15.13 2.00 -10.34
N GLY A 250 -14.37 0.94 -9.99
CA GLY A 250 -14.32 -0.30 -10.75
C GLY A 250 -13.97 -0.08 -12.22
N VAL A 251 -14.76 -0.67 -13.11
CA VAL A 251 -14.58 -0.59 -14.57
C VAL A 251 -14.76 0.83 -15.11
N LYS A 252 -15.50 1.71 -14.42
CA LYS A 252 -15.75 3.09 -14.91
C LYS A 252 -14.47 3.93 -14.97
N ALA A 253 -13.47 3.59 -14.15
CA ALA A 253 -12.18 4.27 -14.16
C ALA A 253 -11.18 3.68 -15.16
N PHE A 254 -11.55 2.65 -15.94
CA PHE A 254 -10.68 2.11 -16.99
C PHE A 254 -10.45 3.16 -18.10
N PRO A 255 -9.22 3.37 -18.62
CA PRO A 255 -8.01 2.54 -18.48
C PRO A 255 -7.06 2.93 -17.34
N PHE A 256 -7.52 3.66 -16.33
CA PHE A 256 -6.75 4.07 -15.13
C PHE A 256 -5.52 4.92 -15.45
N ASN A 257 -5.54 5.68 -16.55
CA ASN A 257 -4.47 6.62 -16.86
C ASN A 257 -4.62 7.92 -16.04
N LYS A 258 -3.59 8.75 -16.09
CA LYS A 258 -3.56 10.02 -15.36
C LYS A 258 -4.72 10.95 -15.72
N THR A 259 -5.16 10.97 -16.98
CA THR A 259 -6.28 11.81 -17.43
C THR A 259 -7.58 11.41 -16.74
N VAL A 260 -7.90 10.11 -16.71
CA VAL A 260 -9.10 9.61 -16.02
C VAL A 260 -9.01 9.85 -14.52
N GLU A 261 -7.85 9.67 -13.90
CA GLU A 261 -7.63 10.00 -12.48
C GLU A 261 -7.89 11.49 -12.19
N GLU A 262 -7.41 12.38 -13.06
CA GLU A 262 -7.64 13.83 -12.96
C GLU A 262 -9.11 14.23 -13.16
N GLU A 263 -9.85 13.54 -14.03
CA GLU A 263 -11.28 13.74 -14.25
C GLU A 263 -12.10 13.28 -13.04
N ILE A 264 -11.91 12.03 -12.62
CA ILE A 264 -12.63 11.42 -11.50
C ILE A 264 -12.36 12.17 -10.19
N SER A 265 -11.12 12.61 -9.98
CA SER A 265 -10.76 13.36 -8.77
C SER A 265 -11.46 14.73 -8.67
N LYS A 266 -12.03 15.27 -9.75
CA LYS A 266 -12.86 16.49 -9.75
C LYS A 266 -14.32 16.22 -9.38
N GLU A 267 -14.77 14.96 -9.38
CA GLU A 267 -16.13 14.64 -9.01
C GLU A 267 -16.40 14.96 -7.53
N LEU A 268 -17.53 15.65 -7.30
CA LEU A 268 -18.04 15.96 -5.97
C LEU A 268 -18.86 14.82 -5.37
N THR A 269 -19.42 13.96 -6.23
CA THR A 269 -20.29 12.83 -5.88
C THR A 269 -19.47 11.56 -5.67
N TRP A 270 -18.75 11.49 -4.55
CA TRP A 270 -17.80 10.39 -4.26
C TRP A 270 -18.44 9.18 -3.57
N ILE A 271 -19.55 9.38 -2.84
CA ILE A 271 -20.13 8.32 -2.01
C ILE A 271 -20.89 7.28 -2.84
N GLY A 272 -21.57 7.70 -3.92
CA GLY A 272 -22.34 6.80 -4.79
C GLY A 272 -21.51 5.62 -5.33
N PRO A 273 -20.36 5.86 -5.99
CA PRO A 273 -19.46 4.80 -6.44
C PRO A 273 -18.97 3.91 -5.28
N LEU A 274 -18.61 4.51 -4.14
CA LEU A 274 -18.13 3.79 -2.96
C LEU A 274 -19.15 2.79 -2.40
N VAL A 275 -20.42 3.19 -2.30
CA VAL A 275 -21.47 2.38 -1.65
C VAL A 275 -22.25 1.48 -2.63
N HIS A 276 -21.98 1.59 -3.93
CA HIS A 276 -22.73 0.90 -4.98
C HIS A 276 -22.80 -0.62 -4.78
N ASP A 277 -21.66 -1.24 -4.46
CA ASP A 277 -21.51 -2.68 -4.33
C ASP A 277 -21.65 -3.18 -2.88
N ILE A 278 -22.06 -2.31 -1.95
CA ILE A 278 -22.20 -2.66 -0.53
C ILE A 278 -23.51 -3.40 -0.26
N HIS A 279 -24.63 -2.91 -0.80
CA HIS A 279 -25.95 -3.51 -0.57
C HIS A 279 -26.89 -3.31 -1.76
N PRO A 280 -27.66 -4.33 -2.19
CA PRO A 280 -28.51 -4.27 -3.39
C PRO A 280 -29.52 -3.11 -3.44
N SER A 281 -30.01 -2.66 -2.29
CA SER A 281 -30.98 -1.55 -2.21
C SER A 281 -30.36 -0.16 -2.41
N ILE A 282 -29.07 0.01 -2.11
CA ILE A 282 -28.40 1.32 -2.14
C ILE A 282 -28.42 1.94 -3.55
N PRO A 283 -28.08 1.20 -4.64
CA PRO A 283 -28.15 1.76 -5.99
C PRO A 283 -29.53 2.33 -6.35
N ALA A 284 -30.61 1.68 -5.92
CA ALA A 284 -31.97 2.17 -6.16
C ALA A 284 -32.23 3.46 -5.38
N TRP A 285 -31.87 3.52 -4.10
CA TRP A 285 -32.02 4.73 -3.28
C TRP A 285 -31.25 5.92 -3.81
N VAL A 286 -30.02 5.67 -4.26
CA VAL A 286 -29.17 6.69 -4.88
C VAL A 286 -29.80 7.22 -6.17
N LYS A 287 -30.32 6.34 -7.04
CA LYS A 287 -30.98 6.72 -8.30
C LYS A 287 -32.29 7.48 -8.07
N GLU A 288 -33.02 7.16 -7.01
CA GLU A 288 -34.26 7.85 -6.60
C GLU A 288 -34.01 9.19 -5.89
N GLU A 289 -32.74 9.63 -5.76
CA GLU A 289 -32.36 10.86 -5.04
C GLU A 289 -32.91 10.90 -3.60
N LYS A 290 -33.01 9.72 -2.97
CA LYS A 290 -33.43 9.60 -1.57
C LYS A 290 -32.36 10.15 -0.64
N TYR A 291 -32.80 10.53 0.54
CA TYR A 291 -31.89 10.79 1.64
C TYR A 291 -31.45 9.48 2.27
N ILE A 292 -30.16 9.35 2.57
CA ILE A 292 -29.63 8.14 3.17
C ILE A 292 -28.68 8.53 4.30
N PHE A 293 -28.93 8.00 5.50
CA PHE A 293 -27.95 8.00 6.57
C PHE A 293 -27.11 6.72 6.50
N PHE A 294 -25.84 6.87 6.17
CA PHE A 294 -24.83 5.84 6.42
C PHE A 294 -24.26 6.08 7.82
N TYR A 295 -24.36 5.12 8.72
CA TYR A 295 -23.91 5.32 10.09
C TYR A 295 -23.30 4.06 10.68
N GLY A 296 -22.49 4.22 11.72
CA GLY A 296 -21.81 3.12 12.40
C GLY A 296 -20.98 3.63 13.56
N GLY A 297 -20.24 2.74 14.20
CA GLY A 297 -19.44 3.08 15.38
C GLY A 297 -19.02 1.84 16.17
N LYS A 298 -18.17 2.04 17.18
CA LYS A 298 -17.79 0.98 18.12
C LYS A 298 -18.80 0.78 19.25
N ASP A 299 -19.61 1.80 19.52
CA ASP A 299 -20.58 1.81 20.61
C ASP A 299 -21.96 1.35 20.10
N ASN A 300 -22.36 0.14 20.50
CA ASN A 300 -23.66 -0.42 20.13
C ASN A 300 -24.83 0.37 20.75
N ASP A 301 -24.66 0.96 21.93
CA ASP A 301 -25.70 1.75 22.58
C ASP A 301 -25.93 3.04 21.80
N TRP A 302 -24.84 3.67 21.34
CA TRP A 302 -24.94 4.83 20.44
C TRP A 302 -25.66 4.46 19.13
N ILE A 303 -25.33 3.33 18.49
CA ILE A 303 -25.99 2.86 17.26
C ILE A 303 -27.50 2.69 17.48
N GLN A 304 -27.91 2.08 18.60
CA GLN A 304 -29.32 1.90 18.93
C GLN A 304 -30.03 3.23 19.17
N GLN A 305 -29.41 4.14 19.93
CA GLN A 305 -29.96 5.47 20.19
C GLN A 305 -30.12 6.27 18.90
N PHE A 306 -29.09 6.29 18.04
CA PHE A 306 -29.14 6.96 16.76
C PHE A 306 -30.23 6.38 15.86
N THR A 307 -30.32 5.05 15.75
CA THR A 307 -31.36 4.37 14.96
C THR A 307 -32.76 4.76 15.44
N LYS A 308 -32.98 4.78 16.76
CA LYS A 308 -34.25 5.19 17.35
C LYS A 308 -34.61 6.63 17.02
N ARG A 309 -33.69 7.58 17.22
CA ARG A 309 -33.92 9.01 16.94
C ARG A 309 -34.12 9.28 15.45
N ALA A 310 -33.34 8.65 14.59
CA ALA A 310 -33.48 8.78 13.14
C ALA A 310 -34.81 8.19 12.65
N THR A 311 -35.27 7.08 13.24
CA THR A 311 -36.59 6.51 12.94
C THR A 311 -37.73 7.43 13.41
N GLN A 312 -37.57 8.12 14.55
CA GLN A 312 -38.53 9.14 14.99
C GLN A 312 -38.60 10.30 14.00
N LEU A 313 -37.44 10.82 13.55
CA LEU A 313 -37.36 11.85 12.52
C LEU A 313 -38.07 11.42 11.22
N ILE A 314 -37.79 10.20 10.74
CA ILE A 314 -38.41 9.63 9.54
C ILE A 314 -39.94 9.59 9.66
N ASN A 315 -40.46 9.30 10.85
CA ASN A 315 -41.88 9.15 11.09
C ASN A 315 -42.58 10.45 11.49
N ASP A 316 -41.85 11.54 11.66
CA ASP A 316 -42.43 12.83 12.00
C ASP A 316 -43.33 13.36 10.88
N PRO A 317 -44.57 13.81 11.18
CA PRO A 317 -45.50 14.35 10.18
C PRO A 317 -44.92 15.51 9.37
N PHE A 318 -44.01 16.29 9.95
CA PHE A 318 -43.33 17.36 9.25
C PHE A 318 -42.42 16.81 8.13
N ILE A 319 -41.67 15.74 8.38
CA ILE A 319 -40.82 15.12 7.35
C ILE A 319 -41.67 14.40 6.28
N LYS A 320 -42.66 13.61 6.71
CA LYS A 320 -43.48 12.78 5.82
C LYS A 320 -44.52 13.56 5.02
N ASP A 321 -45.29 14.40 5.68
CA ASP A 321 -46.49 14.99 5.09
C ASP A 321 -46.22 16.40 4.57
N THR A 322 -45.44 17.19 5.33
CA THR A 322 -45.11 18.57 4.97
C THR A 322 -43.99 18.62 3.94
N LEU A 323 -42.81 18.08 4.25
CA LEU A 323 -41.65 18.12 3.36
C LEU A 323 -41.64 17.00 2.31
N LYS A 324 -42.41 15.91 2.54
CA LYS A 324 -42.50 14.73 1.66
C LYS A 324 -41.13 14.11 1.37
N ILE A 325 -40.25 14.12 2.37
CA ILE A 325 -38.90 13.58 2.26
C ILE A 325 -38.90 12.09 2.60
N LYS A 326 -38.18 11.30 1.80
CA LYS A 326 -37.90 9.89 2.08
C LYS A 326 -36.46 9.74 2.55
N ILE A 327 -36.28 9.30 3.79
CA ILE A 327 -34.97 9.04 4.39
C ILE A 327 -34.85 7.54 4.67
N GLU A 328 -33.77 6.94 4.20
CA GLU A 328 -33.40 5.54 4.43
C GLU A 328 -32.22 5.48 5.42
N LEU A 329 -32.18 4.40 6.21
CA LEU A 329 -31.11 4.16 7.19
C LEU A 329 -30.28 2.96 6.77
N PHE A 330 -28.95 3.12 6.74
CA PHE A 330 -28.02 2.04 6.49
C PHE A 330 -26.94 2.01 7.56
N CYS A 331 -27.04 1.03 8.46
CA CYS A 331 -26.02 0.77 9.47
C CYS A 331 -24.86 -0.01 8.85
N VAL A 332 -23.72 0.64 8.63
CA VAL A 332 -22.53 0.05 8.01
C VAL A 332 -21.92 -0.98 8.96
N GLY A 333 -21.69 -2.19 8.46
CA GLY A 333 -21.02 -3.26 9.22
C GLY A 333 -21.91 -4.01 10.21
N LYS A 334 -23.24 -3.85 10.12
CA LYS A 334 -24.20 -4.69 10.83
C LYS A 334 -25.07 -5.45 9.84
N THR A 335 -25.34 -6.71 10.13
CA THR A 335 -26.28 -7.54 9.40
C THR A 335 -27.72 -7.18 9.76
N ALA A 336 -28.68 -7.54 8.91
CA ALA A 336 -30.11 -7.36 9.18
C ALA A 336 -30.60 -8.06 10.47
N LYS A 337 -29.82 -9.04 10.99
CA LYS A 337 -30.10 -9.77 12.24
C LYS A 337 -29.34 -9.24 13.46
N GLY A 338 -28.62 -8.12 13.33
CA GLY A 338 -27.88 -7.48 14.42
C GLY A 338 -26.46 -8.01 14.68
N GLY A 339 -26.00 -9.01 13.93
CA GLY A 339 -24.60 -9.48 13.96
C GLY A 339 -23.64 -8.55 13.20
N GLU A 340 -22.34 -8.69 13.41
CA GLU A 340 -21.33 -7.88 12.72
C GLU A 340 -21.04 -8.39 11.31
N ASP A 341 -20.99 -7.48 10.34
CA ASP A 341 -20.58 -7.74 8.97
C ASP A 341 -19.22 -7.09 8.70
N HIS A 342 -18.16 -7.82 9.07
CA HIS A 342 -16.79 -7.35 8.88
C HIS A 342 -16.42 -7.16 7.40
N GLY A 343 -17.07 -7.86 6.47
CA GLY A 343 -16.83 -7.72 5.04
C GLY A 343 -17.35 -6.38 4.50
N ILE A 344 -18.61 -6.04 4.80
CA ILE A 344 -19.18 -4.73 4.43
C ILE A 344 -18.41 -3.59 5.10
N LEU A 345 -18.11 -3.72 6.39
CA LEU A 345 -17.36 -2.71 7.13
C LEU A 345 -15.96 -2.50 6.53
N GLY A 346 -15.27 -3.60 6.21
CA GLY A 346 -13.95 -3.59 5.57
C GLY A 346 -13.97 -2.93 4.20
N LYS A 347 -14.93 -3.28 3.33
CA LYS A 347 -15.09 -2.69 2.00
C LYS A 347 -15.36 -1.19 2.07
N PHE A 348 -16.28 -0.77 2.94
CA PHE A 348 -16.59 0.65 3.14
C PHE A 348 -15.33 1.44 3.50
N TRP A 349 -14.62 1.04 4.56
CA TRP A 349 -13.42 1.77 5.00
C TRP A 349 -12.25 1.68 4.01
N THR A 350 -12.06 0.54 3.35
CA THR A 350 -11.05 0.37 2.31
C THR A 350 -11.32 1.29 1.11
N GLY A 351 -12.59 1.48 0.77
CA GLY A 351 -13.01 2.45 -0.24
C GLY A 351 -12.73 3.90 0.20
N ILE A 352 -13.06 4.27 1.45
CA ILE A 352 -12.82 5.62 1.97
C ILE A 352 -11.32 5.92 2.00
N GLU A 353 -10.49 4.97 2.45
CA GLU A 353 -9.04 5.09 2.38
C GLU A 353 -8.54 5.28 0.94
N SER A 354 -9.11 4.54 -0.02
CA SER A 354 -8.75 4.66 -1.43
C SER A 354 -9.14 6.02 -2.04
N LEU A 355 -10.30 6.56 -1.64
CA LEU A 355 -10.71 7.93 -1.99
C LEU A 355 -9.71 8.97 -1.47
N PHE A 356 -9.29 8.82 -0.20
CA PHE A 356 -8.30 9.71 0.39
C PHE A 356 -7.00 9.70 -0.42
N PHE A 357 -6.45 8.54 -0.79
CA PHE A 357 -5.20 8.50 -1.57
C PHE A 357 -5.32 9.07 -2.98
N THR A 358 -6.48 8.91 -3.62
CA THR A 358 -6.76 9.48 -4.95
C THR A 358 -6.82 11.01 -4.91
N LYS A 359 -7.26 11.61 -3.78
CA LYS A 359 -7.42 13.07 -3.65
C LYS A 359 -6.30 13.77 -2.86
N ALA A 360 -5.56 13.06 -2.01
CA ALA A 360 -4.56 13.63 -1.09
C ALA A 360 -3.35 14.30 -1.77
N HIS A 361 -3.07 14.00 -3.05
CA HIS A 361 -1.91 14.54 -3.77
C HIS A 361 -2.14 15.96 -4.33
N LYS A 362 -3.32 16.58 -4.11
CA LYS A 362 -3.62 17.94 -4.58
C LYS A 362 -3.22 18.98 -3.54
N GLN A 363 -2.52 20.04 -3.98
CA GLN A 363 -2.06 21.15 -3.12
C GLN A 363 -3.19 22.00 -2.51
N ALA A 364 -4.43 21.88 -3.00
CA ALA A 364 -5.59 22.57 -2.45
C ALA A 364 -6.55 21.55 -1.82
N VAL A 365 -6.87 21.74 -0.54
CA VAL A 365 -7.86 20.93 0.18
C VAL A 365 -9.24 21.30 -0.35
N ASP A 366 -9.79 20.48 -1.24
CA ASP A 366 -11.16 20.65 -1.73
C ASP A 366 -12.20 20.22 -0.67
N PRO A 367 -13.46 20.69 -0.75
CA PRO A 367 -14.50 20.34 0.23
C PRO A 367 -14.74 18.83 0.36
N VAL A 368 -14.52 18.06 -0.70
CA VAL A 368 -14.68 16.59 -0.66
C VAL A 368 -13.60 15.94 0.18
N THR A 369 -12.35 16.39 0.03
CA THR A 369 -11.20 15.92 0.79
C THR A 369 -11.39 16.20 2.27
N GLN A 370 -11.98 17.35 2.63
CA GLN A 370 -12.35 17.66 4.02
C GLN A 370 -13.37 16.68 4.57
N GLU A 371 -14.45 16.38 3.83
CA GLU A 371 -15.47 15.42 4.27
C GLU A 371 -14.90 14.00 4.44
N ILE A 372 -14.03 13.56 3.53
CA ILE A 372 -13.33 12.27 3.65
C ILE A 372 -12.43 12.26 4.90
N GLN A 373 -11.69 13.34 5.16
CA GLN A 373 -10.85 13.48 6.35
C GLN A 373 -11.68 13.47 7.64
N LYS A 374 -12.84 14.15 7.68
CA LYS A 374 -13.77 14.08 8.83
C LYS A 374 -14.19 12.64 9.08
N LEU A 375 -14.66 11.96 8.04
CA LEU A 375 -15.17 10.60 8.17
C LEU A 375 -14.07 9.63 8.66
N LEU A 376 -12.86 9.72 8.10
CA LEU A 376 -11.72 8.94 8.57
C LEU A 376 -11.33 9.27 10.01
N SER A 377 -11.48 10.52 10.44
CA SER A 377 -11.21 10.90 11.83
C SER A 377 -12.21 10.27 12.82
N TYR A 378 -13.42 9.95 12.36
CA TYR A 378 -14.44 9.30 13.20
C TYR A 378 -14.44 7.77 13.10
N LYS A 379 -13.60 7.17 12.24
CA LYS A 379 -13.53 5.72 12.01
C LYS A 379 -13.44 4.90 13.29
N ASN A 380 -12.72 5.42 14.27
CA ASN A 380 -12.42 4.74 15.52
C ASN A 380 -13.22 5.25 16.73
N GLU A 381 -14.10 6.23 16.53
CA GLU A 381 -14.91 6.86 17.56
C GLU A 381 -16.14 6.00 17.93
N ASN A 382 -16.85 6.41 18.98
CA ASN A 382 -18.04 5.71 19.46
C ASN A 382 -19.15 5.63 18.40
N GLY A 383 -19.27 6.69 17.58
CA GLY A 383 -20.28 6.77 16.53
C GLY A 383 -19.92 7.78 15.44
N TRP A 384 -20.48 7.59 14.26
CA TRP A 384 -20.41 8.51 13.13
C TRP A 384 -21.62 8.34 12.23
N ALA A 385 -21.97 9.39 11.49
CA ALA A 385 -22.96 9.29 10.43
C ALA A 385 -22.66 10.25 9.26
N VAL A 386 -23.05 9.82 8.06
CA VAL A 386 -22.98 10.57 6.82
C VAL A 386 -24.40 10.67 6.27
N LEU A 387 -24.91 11.89 6.17
CA LEU A 387 -26.16 12.18 5.48
C LEU A 387 -25.86 12.47 4.02
N THR A 388 -26.59 11.79 3.13
CA THR A 388 -26.50 11.97 1.69
C THR A 388 -27.88 12.25 1.10
N LYS A 389 -27.89 12.86 -0.08
CA LYS A 389 -29.03 12.90 -1.00
C LYS A 389 -28.55 12.38 -2.34
N GLY A 390 -29.07 11.22 -2.76
CA GLY A 390 -28.52 10.51 -3.90
C GLY A 390 -27.03 10.21 -3.72
N SER A 391 -26.20 10.65 -4.66
CA SER A 391 -24.73 10.53 -4.57
C SER A 391 -24.04 11.74 -3.94
N THR A 392 -24.78 12.73 -3.46
CA THR A 392 -24.23 13.98 -2.90
C THR A 392 -24.18 13.89 -1.38
N VAL A 393 -23.02 14.15 -0.80
CA VAL A 393 -22.86 14.22 0.66
C VAL A 393 -23.36 15.57 1.16
N VAL A 394 -24.31 15.54 2.10
CA VAL A 394 -24.87 16.72 2.75
C VAL A 394 -24.01 17.09 3.96
N VAL A 395 -23.77 16.12 4.85
CA VAL A 395 -23.02 16.28 6.10
C VAL A 395 -22.32 14.97 6.49
N THR A 396 -21.05 15.07 6.90
CA THR A 396 -20.34 14.06 7.70
C THR A 396 -20.25 14.54 9.15
N GLY A 397 -20.73 13.75 10.11
CA GLY A 397 -20.79 14.17 11.51
C GLY A 397 -20.26 13.13 12.50
N HIS A 398 -19.55 13.62 13.51
CA HIS A 398 -19.18 12.85 14.68
C HIS A 398 -20.44 12.41 15.44
N GLY A 399 -20.42 11.21 16.03
CA GLY A 399 -21.59 10.56 16.62
C GLY A 399 -22.34 11.40 17.64
N PHE A 400 -21.61 12.12 18.51
CA PHE A 400 -22.23 13.04 19.46
C PHE A 400 -22.94 14.22 18.76
N THR A 401 -22.25 14.88 17.84
CA THR A 401 -22.76 16.08 17.18
C THR A 401 -23.97 15.77 16.31
N ILE A 402 -23.94 14.67 15.55
CA ILE A 402 -25.01 14.31 14.63
C ILE A 402 -26.23 13.78 15.38
N LEU A 403 -26.04 13.03 16.48
CA LEU A 403 -27.13 12.59 17.34
C LEU A 403 -27.86 13.80 17.94
N ARG A 404 -27.12 14.79 18.44
CA ARG A 404 -27.70 16.02 19.00
C ARG A 404 -28.54 16.81 17.98
N VAL A 405 -28.14 16.83 16.70
CA VAL A 405 -28.96 17.43 15.63
C VAL A 405 -30.32 16.75 15.51
N LEU A 406 -30.37 15.42 15.63
CA LEU A 406 -31.63 14.67 15.60
C LEU A 406 -32.47 14.88 16.87
N GLU A 407 -31.84 14.97 18.04
CA GLU A 407 -32.55 15.20 19.30
C GLU A 407 -33.15 16.60 19.40
N GLU A 408 -32.50 17.58 18.79
CA GLU A 408 -32.94 18.97 18.77
C GLU A 408 -33.81 19.30 17.53
N PHE A 409 -34.37 18.28 16.85
CA PHE A 409 -35.19 18.46 15.63
C PHE A 409 -36.30 19.51 15.78
N ASP A 410 -37.02 19.49 16.90
CA ASP A 410 -38.10 20.46 17.18
C ASP A 410 -37.62 21.91 17.21
N ARG A 411 -36.34 22.17 17.48
CA ARG A 411 -35.77 23.52 17.53
C ARG A 411 -35.48 24.11 16.16
N TRP A 412 -35.30 23.26 15.14
CA TRP A 412 -34.89 23.72 13.81
C TRP A 412 -35.83 23.32 12.67
N LYS A 413 -36.78 22.39 12.91
CA LYS A 413 -37.68 21.88 11.86
C LYS A 413 -38.41 22.98 11.10
N ASP A 414 -38.93 24.01 11.78
CA ASP A 414 -39.72 25.05 11.12
C ASP A 414 -38.90 25.88 10.12
N PHE A 415 -37.59 26.03 10.30
CA PHE A 415 -36.73 26.72 9.33
C PHE A 415 -36.58 25.94 8.01
N ALA A 416 -36.85 24.64 8.01
CA ALA A 416 -36.79 23.80 6.81
C ALA A 416 -38.03 23.95 5.90
N LYS A 417 -39.05 24.75 6.30
CA LYS A 417 -40.15 25.14 5.41
C LYS A 417 -39.69 26.16 4.37
N ASP A 418 -38.89 27.14 4.80
CA ASP A 418 -38.48 28.29 3.99
C ASP A 418 -37.14 28.07 3.28
N ARG A 419 -36.35 27.09 3.75
CA ARG A 419 -35.07 26.69 3.17
C ARG A 419 -35.03 25.17 3.00
N SER A 420 -34.25 24.68 2.03
CA SER A 420 -34.18 23.24 1.79
C SER A 420 -33.63 22.47 3.01
N PHE A 421 -34.10 21.23 3.20
CA PHE A 421 -33.72 20.39 4.34
C PHE A 421 -32.20 20.21 4.46
N GLU A 422 -31.51 20.04 3.32
CA GLU A 422 -30.05 19.89 3.28
C GLU A 422 -29.32 21.09 3.88
N VAL A 423 -29.80 22.30 3.55
CA VAL A 423 -29.18 23.57 3.96
C VAL A 423 -29.35 23.76 5.46
N ILE A 424 -30.59 23.62 5.97
CA ILE A 424 -30.87 23.79 7.40
C ILE A 424 -30.16 22.73 8.24
N PHE A 425 -30.18 21.47 7.80
CA PHE A 425 -29.51 20.39 8.51
C PHE A 425 -28.00 20.67 8.64
N LYS A 426 -27.36 21.11 7.54
CA LYS A 426 -25.94 21.47 7.51
C LYS A 426 -25.61 22.70 8.36
N GLU A 427 -26.42 23.75 8.29
CA GLU A 427 -26.25 24.95 9.11
C GLU A 427 -26.39 24.63 10.61
N TYR A 428 -27.38 23.84 10.99
CA TYR A 428 -27.61 23.46 12.38
C TYR A 428 -26.49 22.56 12.91
N HIS A 429 -26.06 21.56 12.13
CA HIS A 429 -24.91 20.71 12.49
C HIS A 429 -23.63 21.53 12.69
N SER A 430 -23.38 22.53 11.81
CA SER A 430 -22.24 23.45 11.95
C SER A 430 -22.29 24.25 13.26
N LYS A 431 -23.48 24.70 13.69
CA LYS A 431 -23.67 25.36 15.01
C LYS A 431 -23.39 24.41 16.17
N VAL A 432 -23.84 23.15 16.06
CA VAL A 432 -23.58 22.12 17.09
C VAL A 432 -22.08 21.86 17.21
N ILE A 433 -21.35 21.70 16.10
CA ILE A 433 -19.88 21.54 16.12
C ILE A 433 -19.22 22.72 16.84
N GLN A 434 -19.59 23.96 16.53
CA GLN A 434 -18.99 25.13 17.20
C GLN A 434 -19.23 25.17 18.71
N SER A 435 -20.33 24.56 19.19
CA SER A 435 -20.63 24.47 20.62
C SER A 435 -19.87 23.35 21.35
N VAL A 436 -19.26 22.42 20.61
CA VAL A 436 -18.60 21.22 21.15
C VAL A 436 -17.15 21.18 20.68
N ARG A 437 -16.20 21.42 21.59
CA ARG A 437 -14.77 21.32 21.25
C ARG A 437 -14.29 19.88 21.42
N HIS A 438 -14.44 19.03 20.40
CA HIS A 438 -13.75 17.73 20.35
C HIS A 438 -12.47 17.80 19.51
N CYS A 439 -11.52 16.91 19.80
CA CYS A 439 -10.27 16.81 19.06
C CYS A 439 -10.45 15.85 17.87
N CYS A 440 -10.04 16.26 16.67
CA CYS A 440 -10.03 15.38 15.50
C CYS A 440 -8.75 14.53 15.51
N ARG A 441 -8.89 13.19 15.51
CA ARG A 441 -7.76 12.26 15.39
C ARG A 441 -7.86 11.51 14.07
N LEU A 442 -6.89 11.72 13.17
CA LEU A 442 -6.84 11.01 11.90
C LEU A 442 -5.73 9.94 11.94
N GLU A 443 -6.10 8.68 11.85
CA GLU A 443 -5.16 7.57 11.75
C GLU A 443 -4.99 7.16 10.28
N LEU A 444 -3.91 7.64 9.65
CA LEU A 444 -3.54 7.20 8.32
C LEU A 444 -2.57 6.02 8.43
N PRO A 445 -2.90 4.85 7.86
CA PRO A 445 -1.94 3.76 7.81
C PRO A 445 -0.73 4.20 6.96
N THR A 446 0.46 4.27 7.58
CA THR A 446 1.76 4.67 6.99
C THR A 446 2.14 3.93 5.71
N VAL A 447 1.42 2.83 5.42
CA VAL A 447 1.70 1.83 4.39
C VAL A 447 1.04 2.15 3.05
N ALA A 448 0.12 3.12 2.98
CA ALA A 448 -0.68 3.36 1.76
C ALA A 448 -0.33 4.65 1.00
N GLY A 449 0.87 5.20 1.19
CA GLY A 449 1.34 6.39 0.44
C GLY A 449 2.33 7.20 1.26
N LYS A 450 2.84 8.30 0.70
CA LYS A 450 3.56 9.31 1.49
C LYS A 450 2.49 10.05 2.30
N ALA A 451 2.52 9.95 3.63
CA ALA A 451 1.64 10.75 4.46
C ALA A 451 1.91 12.24 4.17
N PRO A 452 0.90 13.11 4.12
CA PRO A 452 1.12 14.54 3.91
C PRO A 452 2.05 15.11 4.97
N ASP A 453 3.06 15.89 4.55
CA ASP A 453 4.05 16.47 5.47
C ASP A 453 3.39 17.49 6.44
N VAL A 454 2.27 18.11 6.02
CA VAL A 454 1.44 19.01 6.83
C VAL A 454 -0.03 18.72 6.52
N MET A 455 -0.89 18.70 7.55
CA MET A 455 -2.33 18.55 7.38
C MET A 455 -3.10 19.57 8.22
N GLN A 456 -4.11 20.20 7.63
CA GLN A 456 -5.05 21.06 8.34
C GLN A 456 -6.18 20.23 8.93
N CYS A 457 -6.65 20.61 10.12
CA CYS A 457 -7.80 19.98 10.74
C CYS A 457 -9.04 20.18 9.86
N PRO A 458 -9.84 19.14 9.60
CA PRO A 458 -11.01 19.27 8.73
C PRO A 458 -12.19 20.00 9.39
N GLU A 459 -12.10 20.30 10.68
CA GLU A 459 -13.14 21.01 11.45
C GLU A 459 -12.70 22.40 11.95
N CYS A 460 -11.41 22.72 11.96
CA CYS A 460 -10.91 23.98 12.50
C CYS A 460 -9.65 24.46 11.76
N PRO A 461 -9.26 25.74 11.86
CA PRO A 461 -8.15 26.30 11.08
C PRO A 461 -6.75 25.92 11.60
N ARG A 462 -6.65 24.92 12.49
CA ARG A 462 -5.37 24.52 13.10
C ARG A 462 -4.70 23.44 12.26
N THR A 463 -3.37 23.52 12.16
CA THR A 463 -2.53 22.43 11.68
C THR A 463 -2.55 21.27 12.68
N MET A 464 -2.74 20.05 12.19
CA MET A 464 -2.71 18.84 13.01
C MET A 464 -1.26 18.44 13.37
N GLU A 465 -1.06 17.95 14.58
CA GLU A 465 0.19 17.33 15.00
C GLU A 465 0.31 15.90 14.48
N THR A 466 1.54 15.48 14.12
CA THR A 466 1.80 14.13 13.63
C THR A 466 2.32 13.25 14.77
N PHE A 467 1.66 12.13 15.02
CA PHE A 467 2.10 11.11 15.98
C PHE A 467 2.31 9.78 15.27
N VAL A 468 3.38 9.07 15.63
CA VAL A 468 3.63 7.70 15.18
C VAL A 468 3.06 6.75 16.22
N SER A 469 2.19 5.83 15.78
CA SER A 469 1.68 4.74 16.63
C SER A 469 2.27 3.40 16.20
N TYR A 470 2.68 2.60 17.18
CA TYR A 470 3.16 1.23 16.96
C TYR A 470 2.06 0.26 17.36
N LYS A 471 1.73 -0.68 16.48
CA LYS A 471 0.75 -1.75 16.75
C LYS A 471 1.44 -3.10 16.52
N CYS A 472 1.41 -3.97 17.53
CA CYS A 472 1.84 -5.35 17.41
C CYS A 472 0.60 -6.24 17.19
N CYS A 473 0.58 -7.00 16.10
CA CYS A 473 -0.45 -8.02 15.86
C CYS A 473 0.11 -9.37 16.32
N HIS A 474 -0.18 -9.76 17.56
CA HIS A 474 0.08 -11.12 18.02
C HIS A 474 -1.03 -12.03 17.48
N ILE A 475 -0.68 -13.03 16.65
CA ILE A 475 -1.60 -14.09 16.21
C ILE A 475 -1.74 -15.17 17.30
N ASP A 476 -0.94 -15.09 18.37
CA ASP A 476 -1.03 -16.00 19.50
C ASP A 476 -2.04 -15.46 20.52
N GLY A 477 -3.30 -15.88 20.38
CA GLY A 477 -4.25 -15.78 21.48
C GLY A 477 -3.75 -16.58 22.69
N PRO A 478 -4.13 -16.19 23.92
CA PRO A 478 -3.72 -16.92 25.11
C PRO A 478 -4.32 -18.33 25.07
N THR A 479 -3.46 -19.34 24.97
CA THR A 479 -3.78 -20.68 25.42
C THR A 479 -4.14 -20.58 26.90
N ALA A 480 -5.42 -20.78 27.21
CA ALA A 480 -5.86 -21.14 28.54
C ALA A 480 -5.00 -22.31 29.05
N GLY A 481 -4.42 -22.18 30.25
CA GLY A 481 -3.67 -23.26 30.89
C GLY A 481 -2.61 -22.80 31.87
N HIS A 482 -3.05 -22.19 32.98
CA HIS A 482 -2.73 -22.51 34.39
C HIS A 482 -2.84 -21.30 35.30
#